data_AF-A0A523XSQ1-F1
#
_entry.id   AF-A0A523XSQ1-F1
#
_cell.length_a   1.000
_cell.length_b   1.000
_cell.length_c   1.000
_cell.angle_alpha   90.00
_cell.angle_beta   90.00
_cell.angle_gamma   90.00
#
_symmetry.space_group_name_H-M   'P 1'
#
loop_
_entity.id
_entity.type
_entity.pdbx_description
1 polymer ?
#
loop_
_entity_poly.entity_id
_entity_poly.type
_entity_poly.pdbx_seq_one_letter_code
_entity_poly.pdbx_strand_id
1 'polypeptide(L)'
;RDDAHPYCSRVCCGEAVKNALKIKERSPDTQVFVLYRDMRTYGLVETYYEKARELGVVFIRYDEDNKPKVIQKKSENKRDLLSVSVYEPIIGEQLSIDTDLVVLSAAVVPPEENKILAQMLKVPLNEDGFFLEAHAKLRPVDFTTDGVFVCGMAHAPKSIEESISQAYAAVSRACTILSKGKIEAEGIVASVDEKMCTGCGTCVKLCPYGAIAKNELGVAEVTAVLCKGCGLCAASCPERAITIPHFTDEQIISQTNAFLERVIA
;
A
#
# COMPACT_ATOMS: atom_id res chain seq x y z
N ARG A 1 15.50 -2.90 3.64
CA ARG A 1 15.20 -1.52 4.03
C ARG A 1 16.45 -0.69 3.88
N ASP A 2 16.30 0.45 3.24
CA ASP A 2 17.27 1.53 3.08
C ASP A 2 16.48 2.84 2.90
N ASP A 3 17.16 3.96 2.67
CA ASP A 3 16.51 5.27 2.52
C ASP A 3 15.57 5.35 1.31
N ALA A 4 15.79 4.54 0.27
CA ALA A 4 14.93 4.50 -0.91
C ALA A 4 13.68 3.62 -0.68
N HIS A 5 13.81 2.58 0.16
CA HIS A 5 12.73 1.65 0.50
C HIS A 5 12.72 1.43 2.03
N PRO A 6 12.10 2.34 2.82
CA PRO A 6 12.18 2.33 4.29
C PRO A 6 11.36 1.21 4.95
N TYR A 7 10.65 0.39 4.16
CA TYR A 7 9.83 -0.72 4.64
C TYR A 7 10.54 -2.08 4.62
N CYS A 8 9.95 -3.05 5.31
CA CYS A 8 10.38 -4.45 5.27
C CYS A 8 9.56 -5.22 4.24
N SER A 9 10.20 -6.03 3.40
CA SER A 9 9.50 -6.88 2.43
C SER A 9 8.85 -8.13 3.05
N ARG A 10 9.03 -8.36 4.36
CA ARG A 10 8.39 -9.37 5.22
C ARG A 10 8.59 -10.84 4.87
N VAL A 11 8.85 -11.19 3.62
CA VAL A 11 8.99 -12.58 3.15
C VAL A 11 10.44 -13.02 3.00
N CYS A 12 11.38 -12.08 2.82
CA CYS A 12 12.77 -12.37 2.46
C CYS A 12 13.52 -13.23 3.48
N CYS A 13 13.31 -13.03 4.79
CA CYS A 13 13.95 -13.84 5.84
C CYS A 13 13.45 -15.29 5.81
N GLY A 14 12.13 -15.49 5.79
CA GLY A 14 11.52 -16.82 5.76
C GLY A 14 11.87 -17.59 4.47
N GLU A 15 11.88 -16.90 3.33
CA GLU A 15 12.29 -17.48 2.05
C GLU A 15 13.76 -17.89 2.03
N ALA A 16 14.66 -17.09 2.60
CA ALA A 16 16.07 -17.45 2.75
C ALA A 16 16.25 -18.71 3.60
N VAL A 17 15.55 -18.80 4.74
CA VAL A 17 15.56 -19.99 5.61
C VAL A 17 15.01 -21.21 4.89
N LYS A 18 13.87 -21.09 4.21
CA LYS A 18 13.26 -22.17 3.41
C LYS A 18 14.24 -22.71 2.36
N ASN A 19 14.90 -21.82 1.62
CA ASN A 19 15.84 -22.19 0.58
C ASN A 19 17.12 -22.82 1.17
N ALA A 20 17.63 -22.30 2.28
CA ALA A 20 18.77 -22.89 3.01
C ALA A 20 18.47 -24.31 3.47
N LEU A 21 17.29 -24.56 4.04
CA LEU A 21 16.83 -25.90 4.42
C LEU A 21 16.77 -26.84 3.20
N LYS A 22 16.24 -26.38 2.07
CA LYS A 22 16.20 -27.20 0.85
C LYS A 22 17.56 -27.46 0.22
N ILE A 23 18.51 -26.55 0.37
CA ILE A 23 19.91 -26.80 -0.01
C ILE A 23 20.49 -27.90 0.88
N LYS A 24 20.36 -27.80 2.20
CA LYS A 24 20.84 -28.82 3.15
C LYS A 24 20.20 -30.19 2.94
N GLU A 25 18.92 -30.24 2.58
CA GLU A 25 18.21 -31.49 2.27
C GLU A 25 18.77 -32.17 1.01
N ARG A 26 19.12 -31.40 -0.03
CA ARG A 26 19.65 -31.94 -1.29
C ARG A 26 21.16 -32.24 -1.23
N SER A 27 21.90 -31.43 -0.49
CA SER A 27 23.34 -31.55 -0.32
C SER A 27 23.71 -31.14 1.12
N PRO A 28 23.72 -32.10 2.06
CA PRO A 28 23.99 -31.83 3.48
C PRO A 28 25.34 -31.13 3.74
N ASP A 29 26.34 -31.46 2.93
CA ASP A 29 27.71 -30.94 3.04
C ASP A 29 27.85 -29.50 2.52
N THR A 30 26.85 -28.98 1.78
CA THR A 30 26.90 -27.60 1.28
C THR A 30 26.91 -26.62 2.44
N GLN A 31 27.92 -25.75 2.50
CA GLN A 31 27.98 -24.67 3.48
C GLN A 31 27.04 -23.52 3.06
N VAL A 32 26.16 -23.12 3.97
CA VAL A 32 25.19 -22.06 3.72
C VAL A 32 25.36 -20.98 4.78
N PHE A 33 25.60 -19.75 4.31
CA PHE A 33 25.72 -18.56 5.14
C PHE A 33 24.56 -17.62 4.80
N VAL A 34 23.85 -17.14 5.82
CA VAL A 34 22.79 -16.15 5.68
C VAL A 34 23.21 -14.87 6.39
N LEU A 35 23.51 -13.84 5.62
CA LEU A 35 23.88 -12.52 6.13
C LEU A 35 22.62 -11.67 6.33
N TYR A 36 22.41 -11.12 7.51
CA TYR A 36 21.17 -10.41 7.83
C TYR A 36 21.38 -9.23 8.80
N ARG A 37 20.46 -8.26 8.81
CA ARG A 37 20.40 -7.21 9.85
C ARG A 37 19.57 -7.66 11.06
N ASP A 38 18.31 -7.97 10.79
CA ASP A 38 17.34 -8.47 11.77
C ASP A 38 16.67 -9.72 11.17
N MET A 39 16.65 -10.84 11.91
CA MET A 39 15.97 -12.06 11.45
C MET A 39 14.48 -11.95 11.78
N ARG A 40 13.63 -11.92 10.75
CA ARG A 40 12.18 -11.70 10.91
C ARG A 40 11.39 -12.95 10.52
N THR A 41 11.64 -14.04 11.24
CA THR A 41 10.94 -15.34 11.13
C THR A 41 9.75 -15.43 12.09
N TYR A 42 8.78 -14.51 11.95
CA TYR A 42 7.65 -14.43 12.88
C TYR A 42 6.68 -15.62 12.77
N GLY A 43 5.96 -15.89 13.87
CA GLY A 43 4.97 -16.97 13.94
C GLY A 43 5.63 -18.35 13.82
N LEU A 44 5.04 -19.23 13.02
CA LEU A 44 5.53 -20.61 12.83
C LEU A 44 6.83 -20.69 12.03
N VAL A 45 7.30 -19.57 11.46
CA VAL A 45 8.54 -19.53 10.68
C VAL A 45 9.77 -19.70 11.59
N GLU A 46 9.66 -19.37 12.87
CA GLU A 46 10.75 -19.48 13.84
C GLU A 46 11.24 -20.94 14.01
N THR A 47 10.34 -21.92 13.98
CA THR A 47 10.71 -23.34 14.06
C THR A 47 11.57 -23.77 12.86
N TYR A 48 11.35 -23.20 11.68
CA TYR A 48 12.20 -23.48 10.52
C TYR A 48 13.57 -22.81 10.64
N TYR A 49 13.63 -21.62 11.27
CA TYR A 49 14.89 -20.95 11.55
C TYR A 49 15.74 -21.75 12.54
N GLU A 50 15.14 -22.24 13.63
CA GLU A 50 15.78 -23.16 14.57
C GLU A 50 16.34 -24.40 13.87
N LYS A 51 15.49 -25.08 13.09
CA LYS A 51 15.89 -26.27 12.31
C LYS A 51 17.05 -25.97 11.35
N ALA A 52 17.07 -24.80 10.72
CA ALA A 52 18.15 -24.43 9.82
C ALA A 52 19.48 -24.30 10.57
N ARG A 53 19.47 -23.74 11.78
CA ARG A 53 20.65 -23.64 12.64
C ARG A 53 21.14 -25.01 13.09
N GLU A 54 20.24 -25.92 13.46
CA GLU A 54 20.58 -27.31 13.83
C GLU A 54 21.26 -28.07 12.68
N LEU A 55 20.88 -27.79 11.43
CA LEU A 55 21.50 -28.36 10.23
C LEU A 55 22.80 -27.64 9.81
N GLY A 56 23.33 -26.75 10.66
CA GLY A 56 24.60 -26.07 10.42
C GLY A 56 24.54 -24.96 9.36
N VAL A 57 23.37 -24.35 9.15
CA VAL A 57 23.29 -23.06 8.44
C VAL A 57 23.83 -21.97 9.36
N VAL A 58 24.81 -21.20 8.87
CA VAL A 58 25.47 -20.15 9.65
C VAL A 58 24.77 -18.82 9.38
N PHE A 59 24.35 -18.13 10.44
CA PHE A 59 23.68 -16.85 10.36
C PHE A 59 24.61 -15.77 10.90
N ILE A 60 24.96 -14.79 10.07
CA ILE A 60 25.89 -13.72 10.42
C ILE A 60 25.13 -12.40 10.40
N ARG A 61 25.10 -11.75 11.55
CA ARG A 61 24.48 -10.44 11.69
C ARG A 61 25.44 -9.35 11.19
N TYR A 62 24.93 -8.40 10.43
CA TYR A 62 25.65 -7.18 10.05
C TYR A 62 24.80 -5.94 10.36
N ASP A 63 25.46 -4.81 10.56
CA ASP A 63 24.80 -3.52 10.82
C ASP A 63 24.82 -2.61 9.59
N GLU A 64 24.01 -1.56 9.62
CA GLU A 64 23.78 -0.66 8.48
C GLU A 64 25.05 0.03 7.97
N ASP A 65 25.97 0.37 8.88
CA ASP A 65 27.24 1.01 8.56
C ASP A 65 28.28 0.02 8.00
N ASN A 66 28.08 -1.28 8.25
CA ASN A 66 29.02 -2.35 7.91
C ASN A 66 28.37 -3.37 6.96
N LYS A 67 27.85 -2.89 5.83
CA LYS A 67 27.22 -3.74 4.81
C LYS A 67 28.22 -4.74 4.22
N PRO A 68 27.82 -6.00 3.98
CA PRO A 68 28.65 -6.97 3.28
C PRO A 68 29.05 -6.45 1.90
N LYS A 69 30.30 -6.69 1.51
CA LYS A 69 30.81 -6.34 0.18
C LYS A 69 31.15 -7.61 -0.57
N VAL A 70 30.78 -7.66 -1.84
CA VAL A 70 31.05 -8.79 -2.73
C VAL A 70 32.06 -8.35 -3.76
N ILE A 71 33.15 -9.10 -3.87
CA ILE A 71 34.17 -8.90 -4.90
C ILE A 71 34.35 -10.17 -5.72
N GLN A 72 34.66 -10.01 -7.00
CA GLN A 72 35.07 -11.13 -7.83
C GLN A 72 36.56 -11.40 -7.62
N LYS A 73 36.90 -12.64 -7.26
CA LYS A 73 38.27 -13.10 -7.06
C LYS A 73 38.72 -13.88 -8.29
N LYS A 74 39.69 -13.32 -9.01
CA LYS A 74 40.29 -14.01 -10.16
C LYS A 74 41.11 -15.19 -9.64
N SER A 75 40.75 -16.40 -10.05
CA SER A 75 41.50 -17.62 -9.75
C SER A 75 42.32 -18.04 -10.97
N GLU A 76 43.55 -18.52 -10.73
CA GLU A 76 44.40 -19.11 -11.78
C GLU A 76 43.75 -20.36 -12.42
N ASN A 77 42.78 -20.99 -11.73
CA ASN A 77 42.15 -22.26 -12.11
C ASN A 77 40.79 -22.15 -12.83
N LYS A 78 40.55 -21.10 -13.64
CA LYS A 78 39.39 -20.96 -14.56
C LYS A 78 37.98 -20.95 -13.95
N ARG A 79 37.81 -20.94 -12.63
CA ARG A 79 36.51 -20.63 -11.99
C ARG A 79 36.60 -19.30 -11.26
N ASP A 80 35.77 -18.36 -11.69
CA ASP A 80 35.57 -17.10 -10.98
C ASP A 80 34.90 -17.40 -9.65
N LEU A 81 35.59 -17.10 -8.55
CA LEU A 81 35.04 -17.22 -7.21
C LEU A 81 34.54 -15.84 -6.77
N LEU A 82 33.49 -15.82 -5.96
CA LEU A 82 33.04 -14.61 -5.27
C LEU A 82 33.59 -14.64 -3.85
N SER A 83 34.04 -13.49 -3.36
CA SER A 83 34.44 -13.33 -1.96
C SER A 83 33.53 -12.31 -1.30
N VAL A 84 32.91 -12.69 -0.20
CA VAL A 84 31.99 -11.85 0.58
C VAL A 84 32.69 -11.45 1.87
N SER A 85 32.97 -10.15 2.01
CA SER A 85 33.53 -9.59 3.24
C SER A 85 32.43 -9.05 4.13
N VAL A 86 32.36 -9.47 5.40
CA VAL A 86 31.37 -9.02 6.39
C VAL A 86 32.03 -8.88 7.77
N TYR A 87 31.69 -7.82 8.50
CA TYR A 87 32.11 -7.67 9.89
C TYR A 87 31.19 -8.49 10.80
N GLU A 88 31.76 -9.38 11.61
CA GLU A 88 31.01 -10.19 12.57
C GLU A 88 31.12 -9.54 13.97
N PRO A 89 30.00 -9.05 14.53
CA PRO A 89 30.03 -8.21 15.73
C PRO A 89 30.26 -8.98 17.05
N ILE A 90 30.03 -10.29 17.09
CA ILE A 90 30.24 -11.14 18.28
C ILE A 90 31.74 -11.40 18.51
N ILE A 91 32.49 -11.73 17.46
CA ILE A 91 33.95 -11.94 17.52
C ILE A 91 34.74 -10.65 17.29
N GLY A 92 34.13 -9.63 16.69
CA GLY A 92 34.78 -8.34 16.42
C GLY A 92 35.79 -8.37 15.28
N GLU A 93 35.62 -9.29 14.32
CA GLU A 93 36.54 -9.48 13.21
C GLU A 93 35.88 -9.33 11.84
N GLN A 94 36.69 -8.95 10.86
CA GLN A 94 36.28 -8.95 9.47
C GLN A 94 36.42 -10.37 8.89
N LEU A 95 35.30 -11.00 8.58
CA LEU A 95 35.26 -12.29 7.92
C LEU A 95 35.31 -12.12 6.40
N SER A 96 35.99 -13.05 5.72
CA SER A 96 36.04 -13.18 4.27
C SER A 96 35.60 -14.58 3.88
N ILE A 97 34.45 -14.67 3.21
CA ILE A 97 33.81 -15.93 2.85
C ILE A 97 33.94 -16.11 1.34
N ASP A 98 34.80 -17.03 0.90
CA ASP A 98 34.87 -17.43 -0.51
C ASP A 98 33.70 -18.37 -0.83
N THR A 99 32.96 -18.09 -1.91
CA THR A 99 31.74 -18.80 -2.27
C THR A 99 31.59 -18.97 -3.77
N ASP A 100 30.93 -20.06 -4.17
CA ASP A 100 30.55 -20.34 -5.55
C ASP A 100 29.33 -19.53 -6.00
N LEU A 101 28.44 -19.13 -5.07
CA LEU A 101 27.20 -18.45 -5.39
C LEU A 101 26.78 -17.46 -4.30
N VAL A 102 26.43 -16.25 -4.73
CA VAL A 102 25.78 -15.24 -3.87
C VAL A 102 24.32 -15.11 -4.29
N VAL A 103 23.40 -15.30 -3.34
CA VAL A 103 21.96 -15.15 -3.55
C VAL A 103 21.48 -13.88 -2.85
N LEU A 104 20.85 -12.98 -3.60
CA LEU A 104 20.29 -11.75 -3.07
C LEU A 104 18.81 -11.95 -2.70
N SER A 105 18.50 -11.82 -1.42
CA SER A 105 17.11 -11.76 -0.94
C SER A 105 16.49 -10.41 -1.28
N ALA A 106 16.04 -10.26 -2.53
CA ALA A 106 15.54 -9.01 -3.10
C ALA A 106 14.27 -8.50 -2.40
N ALA A 107 14.10 -7.18 -2.42
CA ALA A 107 12.93 -6.51 -1.88
C ALA A 107 11.71 -6.67 -2.80
N VAL A 108 10.52 -6.69 -2.21
CA VAL A 108 9.24 -6.52 -2.91
C VAL A 108 9.05 -5.03 -3.14
N VAL A 109 8.88 -4.60 -4.38
CA VAL A 109 8.70 -3.18 -4.77
C VAL A 109 7.37 -3.05 -5.50
N PRO A 110 6.56 -2.00 -5.25
CA PRO A 110 5.33 -1.80 -5.99
C PRO A 110 5.62 -1.38 -7.43
N PRO A 111 4.82 -1.83 -8.42
CA PRO A 111 4.95 -1.38 -9.80
C PRO A 111 4.65 0.11 -9.95
N GLU A 112 5.36 0.82 -10.83
CA GLU A 112 5.11 2.25 -11.14
C GLU A 112 3.72 2.45 -11.75
N GLU A 113 3.20 1.44 -12.44
CA GLU A 113 1.87 1.41 -13.05
C GLU A 113 0.74 1.50 -12.00
N ASN A 114 1.05 1.26 -10.71
CA ASN A 114 0.09 1.48 -9.63
C ASN A 114 -0.46 2.91 -9.63
N LYS A 115 0.34 3.91 -10.04
CA LYS A 115 -0.11 5.31 -10.13
C LYS A 115 -1.25 5.49 -11.14
N ILE A 116 -1.16 4.81 -12.28
CA ILE A 116 -2.19 4.83 -13.32
C ILE A 116 -3.44 4.13 -12.81
N LEU A 117 -3.28 2.94 -12.23
CA LEU A 117 -4.41 2.16 -11.71
C LEU A 117 -5.12 2.87 -10.55
N ALA A 118 -4.37 3.51 -9.66
CA ALA A 118 -4.88 4.32 -8.56
C ALA A 118 -5.75 5.48 -9.06
N GLN A 119 -5.32 6.18 -10.10
CA GLN A 119 -6.11 7.24 -10.73
C GLN A 119 -7.38 6.71 -11.40
N MET A 120 -7.28 5.59 -12.12
CA MET A 120 -8.42 4.96 -12.79
C MET A 120 -9.49 4.50 -11.80
N LEU A 121 -9.08 3.86 -10.70
CA LEU A 121 -9.97 3.35 -9.65
C LEU A 121 -10.33 4.41 -8.61
N LYS A 122 -9.69 5.58 -8.65
CA LYS A 122 -9.83 6.67 -7.68
C LYS A 122 -9.55 6.19 -6.25
N VAL A 123 -8.45 5.46 -6.06
CA VAL A 123 -8.02 4.94 -4.76
C VAL A 123 -6.63 5.47 -4.40
N PRO A 124 -6.33 5.66 -3.10
CA PRO A 124 -5.04 6.22 -2.69
C PRO A 124 -3.91 5.19 -2.74
N LEU A 125 -2.69 5.69 -2.93
CA LEU A 125 -1.45 4.98 -2.63
C LEU A 125 -0.83 5.56 -1.35
N ASN A 126 -0.05 4.76 -0.63
CA ASN A 126 0.79 5.24 0.46
C ASN A 126 2.10 5.84 -0.08
N GLU A 127 2.94 6.37 0.81
CA GLU A 127 4.24 6.98 0.46
C GLU A 127 5.20 6.00 -0.24
N ASP A 128 5.04 4.71 0.00
CA ASP A 128 5.87 3.65 -0.59
C ASP A 128 5.37 3.20 -1.98
N GLY A 129 4.19 3.64 -2.44
CA GLY A 129 3.61 3.26 -3.73
C GLY A 129 2.69 2.02 -3.72
N PHE A 130 2.39 1.47 -2.54
CA PHE A 130 1.36 0.44 -2.37
C PHE A 130 -0.03 1.06 -2.17
N PHE A 131 -1.07 0.28 -2.41
CA PHE A 131 -2.45 0.73 -2.23
C PHE A 131 -2.81 0.89 -0.75
N LEU A 132 -3.27 2.09 -0.39
CA LEU A 132 -3.60 2.46 0.99
C LEU A 132 -5.05 2.09 1.33
N GLU A 133 -5.24 1.27 2.35
CA GLU A 133 -6.56 0.91 2.86
C GLU A 133 -7.28 2.09 3.53
N ALA A 134 -8.60 1.96 3.70
CA ALA A 134 -9.42 2.97 4.36
C ALA A 134 -9.04 3.16 5.84
N HIS A 135 -8.75 2.06 6.54
CA HIS A 135 -8.31 2.12 7.94
C HIS A 135 -7.62 0.81 8.35
N ALA A 136 -6.37 0.90 8.83
CA ALA A 136 -5.50 -0.24 9.15
C ALA A 136 -6.12 -1.36 10.02
N LYS A 137 -7.03 -1.00 10.94
CA LYS A 137 -7.72 -1.97 11.82
C LYS A 137 -9.17 -2.27 11.46
N LEU A 138 -9.99 -1.23 11.29
CA LEU A 138 -11.44 -1.37 11.13
C LEU A 138 -11.85 -1.78 9.70
N ARG A 139 -11.07 -1.36 8.70
CA ARG A 139 -11.38 -1.57 7.27
C ARG A 139 -10.09 -1.88 6.49
N PRO A 140 -9.38 -2.98 6.83
CA PRO A 140 -8.04 -3.26 6.33
C PRO A 140 -7.98 -3.72 4.86
N VAL A 141 -9.14 -3.96 4.24
CA VAL A 141 -9.26 -4.42 2.85
C VAL A 141 -10.19 -3.53 2.01
N ASP A 142 -10.78 -2.52 2.62
CA ASP A 142 -11.63 -1.56 1.93
C ASP A 142 -10.79 -0.37 1.49
N PHE A 143 -11.17 0.29 0.41
CA PHE A 143 -10.75 1.66 0.13
C PHE A 143 -11.74 2.68 0.69
N THR A 144 -11.33 3.95 0.72
CA THR A 144 -12.24 5.07 0.96
C THR A 144 -13.28 5.19 -0.16
N THR A 145 -12.94 4.75 -1.37
CA THR A 145 -13.87 4.60 -2.48
C THR A 145 -14.70 3.33 -2.31
N ASP A 146 -16.00 3.50 -2.10
CA ASP A 146 -16.94 2.38 -1.90
C ASP A 146 -16.98 1.42 -3.08
N GLY A 147 -17.10 0.13 -2.77
CA GLY A 147 -17.17 -0.93 -3.78
C GLY A 147 -15.82 -1.36 -4.35
N VAL A 148 -14.72 -0.69 -3.98
CA VAL A 148 -13.36 -1.08 -4.35
C VAL A 148 -12.66 -1.65 -3.11
N PHE A 149 -11.96 -2.76 -3.30
CA PHE A 149 -11.27 -3.50 -2.24
C PHE A 149 -9.84 -3.83 -2.66
N VAL A 150 -8.99 -4.12 -1.68
CA VAL A 150 -7.57 -4.47 -1.90
C VAL A 150 -7.23 -5.82 -1.27
N CYS A 151 -6.42 -6.62 -1.94
CA CYS A 151 -5.86 -7.84 -1.39
C CYS A 151 -4.47 -8.15 -1.96
N GLY A 152 -3.74 -9.04 -1.28
CA GLY A 152 -2.44 -9.52 -1.74
C GLY A 152 -1.35 -8.45 -1.68
N MET A 153 -0.28 -8.65 -2.44
CA MET A 153 0.89 -7.76 -2.37
C MET A 153 0.67 -6.36 -2.95
N ALA A 154 -0.45 -6.11 -3.63
CA ALA A 154 -0.86 -4.76 -4.04
C ALA A 154 -1.03 -3.83 -2.82
N HIS A 155 -1.47 -4.38 -1.68
CA HIS A 155 -1.66 -3.63 -0.44
C HIS A 155 -0.35 -3.38 0.33
N ALA A 156 0.56 -4.35 0.34
CA ALA A 156 1.87 -4.29 1.04
C ALA A 156 2.59 -5.64 0.86
N PRO A 157 3.92 -5.73 1.07
CA PRO A 157 4.60 -7.02 1.16
C PRO A 157 3.98 -7.91 2.24
N LYS A 158 3.71 -9.17 1.92
CA LYS A 158 3.03 -10.12 2.83
C LYS A 158 3.23 -11.56 2.37
N SER A 159 2.99 -12.51 3.27
CA SER A 159 3.09 -13.94 2.95
C SER A 159 1.92 -14.41 2.05
N ILE A 160 2.03 -15.64 1.56
CA ILE A 160 0.96 -16.28 0.79
C ILE A 160 -0.29 -16.46 1.66
N GLU A 161 -0.12 -16.92 2.90
CA GLU A 161 -1.22 -17.15 3.86
C GLU A 161 -1.94 -15.84 4.19
N GLU A 162 -1.18 -14.76 4.39
CA GLU A 162 -1.75 -13.42 4.59
C GLU A 162 -2.50 -12.93 3.35
N SER A 163 -1.96 -13.18 2.15
CA SER A 163 -2.61 -12.81 0.88
C SER A 163 -3.93 -13.56 0.68
N ILE A 164 -3.96 -14.86 0.97
CA ILE A 164 -5.17 -15.69 0.90
C ILE A 164 -6.21 -15.20 1.92
N SER A 165 -5.79 -14.95 3.15
CA SER A 165 -6.67 -14.44 4.22
C SER A 165 -7.26 -13.09 3.83
N GLN A 166 -6.45 -12.19 3.27
CA GLN A 166 -6.90 -10.88 2.80
C GLN A 166 -7.84 -10.99 1.59
N ALA A 167 -7.61 -11.95 0.69
CA ALA A 167 -8.51 -12.20 -0.43
C ALA A 167 -9.90 -12.68 0.06
N TYR A 168 -9.96 -13.59 1.03
CA TYR A 168 -11.24 -13.97 1.65
C TYR A 168 -11.95 -12.80 2.32
N ALA A 169 -11.19 -11.94 3.02
CA ALA A 169 -11.74 -10.73 3.61
C ALA A 169 -12.31 -9.78 2.54
N ALA A 170 -11.57 -9.50 1.46
CA ALA A 170 -12.02 -8.65 0.37
C ALA A 170 -13.29 -9.20 -0.31
N VAL A 171 -13.35 -10.50 -0.57
CA VAL A 171 -14.56 -11.17 -1.11
C VAL A 171 -15.74 -11.04 -0.14
N SER A 172 -15.53 -11.29 1.15
CA SER A 172 -16.57 -11.14 2.17
C SER A 172 -17.13 -9.71 2.21
N ARG A 173 -16.25 -8.70 2.16
CA ARG A 173 -16.65 -7.28 2.10
C ARG A 173 -17.42 -6.95 0.83
N ALA A 174 -16.96 -7.42 -0.34
CA ALA A 174 -17.69 -7.24 -1.60
C ALA A 174 -19.08 -7.88 -1.54
N CYS A 175 -19.21 -9.08 -0.96
CA CYS A 175 -20.49 -9.75 -0.77
C CYS A 175 -21.47 -8.94 0.10
N THR A 176 -21.00 -8.12 1.06
CA THR A 176 -21.91 -7.26 1.85
C THR A 176 -22.63 -6.21 1.02
N ILE A 177 -22.09 -5.88 -0.15
CA ILE A 177 -22.69 -4.97 -1.14
C ILE A 177 -23.53 -5.79 -2.12
N LEU A 178 -22.94 -6.83 -2.72
CA LEU A 178 -23.56 -7.63 -3.78
C LEU A 178 -24.78 -8.44 -3.31
N SER A 179 -24.86 -8.78 -2.02
CA SER A 179 -26.00 -9.50 -1.44
C SER A 179 -27.23 -8.62 -1.20
N LYS A 180 -27.10 -7.29 -1.31
CA LYS A 180 -28.22 -6.36 -1.12
C LYS A 180 -28.88 -6.05 -2.44
N GLY A 181 -30.22 -6.04 -2.47
CA GLY A 181 -30.98 -5.60 -3.65
C GLY A 181 -30.92 -4.09 -3.90
N LYS A 182 -30.45 -3.31 -2.92
CA LYS A 182 -30.25 -1.85 -3.01
C LYS A 182 -29.14 -1.40 -2.06
N ILE A 183 -28.49 -0.30 -2.39
CA ILE A 183 -27.44 0.33 -1.57
C ILE A 183 -27.95 1.70 -1.15
N GLU A 184 -27.71 2.06 0.11
CA GLU A 184 -27.97 3.41 0.61
C GLU A 184 -26.79 4.30 0.20
N ALA A 185 -27.08 5.36 -0.56
CA ALA A 185 -26.10 6.40 -0.86
C ALA A 185 -26.02 7.38 0.31
N GLU A 186 -24.86 8.01 0.50
CA GLU A 186 -24.71 9.09 1.46
C GLU A 186 -25.68 10.24 1.12
N GLY A 187 -26.28 10.87 2.13
CA GLY A 187 -27.25 11.96 1.96
C GLY A 187 -26.64 13.30 1.57
N ILE A 188 -25.32 13.42 1.52
CA ILE A 188 -24.58 14.64 1.18
C ILE A 188 -24.46 14.74 -0.35
N VAL A 189 -25.60 14.76 -1.03
CA VAL A 189 -25.69 14.83 -2.50
C VAL A 189 -25.97 16.26 -2.93
N ALA A 190 -25.21 16.76 -3.89
CA ALA A 190 -25.45 18.07 -4.46
C ALA A 190 -26.86 18.18 -5.07
N SER A 191 -27.58 19.25 -4.76
CA SER A 191 -28.87 19.59 -5.36
C SER A 191 -28.75 20.88 -6.17
N VAL A 192 -29.47 20.97 -7.28
CA VAL A 192 -29.49 22.15 -8.17
C VAL A 192 -30.86 22.80 -8.08
N ASP A 193 -30.91 24.11 -7.84
CA ASP A 193 -32.10 24.93 -8.03
C ASP A 193 -32.24 25.29 -9.51
N GLU A 194 -33.21 24.67 -10.18
CA GLU A 194 -33.47 24.88 -11.61
C GLU A 194 -33.84 26.33 -11.94
N LYS A 195 -34.41 27.09 -10.99
CA LYS A 195 -34.82 28.48 -11.22
C LYS A 195 -33.63 29.44 -11.22
N MET A 196 -32.57 29.10 -10.50
CA MET A 196 -31.34 29.89 -10.45
C MET A 196 -30.30 29.40 -11.47
N CYS A 197 -30.43 28.15 -11.95
CA CYS A 197 -29.46 27.58 -12.87
C CYS A 197 -29.57 28.19 -14.27
N THR A 198 -28.51 28.87 -14.73
CA THR A 198 -28.40 29.39 -16.10
C THR A 198 -27.88 28.38 -17.13
N GLY A 199 -27.58 27.14 -16.70
CA GLY A 199 -27.03 26.12 -17.59
C GLY A 199 -25.60 26.41 -18.09
N CYS A 200 -24.80 27.20 -17.37
CA CYS A 200 -23.45 27.60 -17.83
C CYS A 200 -22.48 26.41 -18.03
N GLY A 201 -22.67 25.30 -17.30
CA GLY A 201 -21.91 24.05 -17.47
C GLY A 201 -20.57 23.98 -16.73
N THR A 202 -20.23 24.98 -15.90
CA THR A 202 -19.00 24.95 -15.07
C THR A 202 -18.95 23.72 -14.15
N CYS A 203 -20.07 23.42 -13.48
CA CYS A 203 -20.19 22.27 -12.58
C CYS A 203 -19.96 20.92 -13.28
N VAL A 204 -20.40 20.77 -14.53
CA VAL A 204 -20.24 19.56 -15.35
C VAL A 204 -18.76 19.29 -15.60
N LYS A 205 -17.98 20.32 -15.95
CA LYS A 205 -16.54 20.19 -16.23
C LYS A 205 -15.72 19.90 -14.97
N LEU A 206 -16.14 20.44 -13.83
CA LEU A 206 -15.38 20.34 -12.59
C LEU A 206 -15.61 19.02 -11.84
N CYS A 207 -16.71 18.31 -12.07
CA CYS A 207 -17.02 17.11 -11.30
C CYS A 207 -16.06 15.95 -11.65
N PRO A 208 -15.15 15.52 -10.75
CA PRO A 208 -14.22 14.44 -11.06
C PRO A 208 -14.90 13.07 -11.11
N TYR A 209 -16.16 12.99 -10.70
CA TYR A 209 -16.97 11.77 -10.67
C TYR A 209 -17.94 11.67 -11.85
N GLY A 210 -18.05 12.71 -12.69
CA GLY A 210 -19.04 12.75 -13.77
C GLY A 210 -20.48 12.71 -13.26
N ALA A 211 -20.73 13.18 -12.03
CA ALA A 211 -22.03 13.09 -11.37
C ALA A 211 -23.03 14.17 -11.82
N ILE A 212 -22.61 15.13 -12.65
CA ILE A 212 -23.44 16.27 -13.04
C ILE A 212 -23.44 16.38 -14.56
N ALA A 213 -24.64 16.43 -15.15
CA ALA A 213 -24.85 16.63 -16.59
C ALA A 213 -25.87 17.74 -16.82
N LYS A 214 -26.05 18.17 -18.08
CA LYS A 214 -27.19 19.02 -18.44
C LYS A 214 -28.37 18.13 -18.82
N ASN A 215 -29.55 18.45 -18.29
CA ASN A 215 -30.78 17.76 -18.66
C ASN A 215 -31.39 18.36 -19.95
N GLU A 216 -32.56 17.86 -20.36
CA GLU A 216 -33.27 18.31 -21.56
C GLU A 216 -33.68 19.79 -21.53
N LEU A 217 -33.83 20.37 -20.33
CA LEU A 217 -34.14 21.79 -20.13
C LEU A 217 -32.89 22.69 -20.19
N GLY A 218 -31.70 22.10 -20.35
CA GLY A 218 -30.42 22.81 -20.39
C GLY A 218 -29.88 23.21 -19.01
N VAL A 219 -30.56 22.86 -17.92
CA VAL A 219 -30.10 23.08 -16.54
C VAL A 219 -29.25 21.91 -16.06
N ALA A 220 -28.43 22.14 -15.03
CA ALA A 220 -27.61 21.10 -14.45
C ALA A 220 -28.46 20.13 -13.62
N GLU A 221 -28.23 18.83 -13.78
CA GLU A 221 -28.88 17.76 -13.03
C GLU A 221 -27.81 16.84 -12.43
N VAL A 222 -28.00 16.45 -11.18
CA VAL A 222 -27.05 15.62 -10.42
C VAL A 222 -27.55 14.19 -10.35
N THR A 223 -26.75 13.25 -10.85
CA THR A 223 -26.96 11.83 -10.63
C THR A 223 -26.51 11.46 -9.21
N ALA A 224 -27.47 11.33 -8.30
CA ALA A 224 -27.23 11.17 -6.86
C ALA A 224 -26.22 10.06 -6.51
N VAL A 225 -26.32 8.89 -7.16
CA VAL A 225 -25.45 7.73 -6.88
C VAL A 225 -23.97 7.95 -7.23
N LEU A 226 -23.68 8.89 -8.13
CA LEU A 226 -22.30 9.24 -8.53
C LEU A 226 -21.72 10.39 -7.69
N CYS A 227 -22.56 11.15 -6.99
CA CYS A 227 -22.14 12.30 -6.20
C CYS A 227 -21.45 11.84 -4.92
N LYS A 228 -20.23 12.31 -4.67
CA LYS A 228 -19.45 12.04 -3.44
C LYS A 228 -19.45 13.22 -2.46
N GLY A 229 -20.37 14.18 -2.62
CA GLY A 229 -20.54 15.28 -1.67
C GLY A 229 -19.38 16.26 -1.51
N CYS A 230 -18.35 16.24 -2.38
CA CYS A 230 -17.13 17.04 -2.21
C CYS A 230 -17.30 18.57 -2.29
N GLY A 231 -18.45 19.07 -2.74
CA GLY A 231 -18.77 20.51 -2.76
C GLY A 231 -18.10 21.37 -3.83
N LEU A 232 -17.20 20.84 -4.66
CA LEU A 232 -16.51 21.61 -5.71
C LEU A 232 -17.47 22.34 -6.67
N CYS A 233 -18.57 21.68 -7.04
CA CYS A 233 -19.59 22.25 -7.93
C CYS A 233 -20.37 23.40 -7.27
N ALA A 234 -20.70 23.28 -5.98
CA ALA A 234 -21.39 24.30 -5.20
C ALA A 234 -20.50 25.53 -5.03
N ALA A 235 -19.25 25.33 -4.58
CA ALA A 235 -18.29 26.40 -4.38
C ALA A 235 -17.95 27.18 -5.67
N SER A 236 -18.06 26.54 -6.84
CA SER A 236 -17.72 27.13 -8.14
C SER A 236 -18.94 27.64 -8.93
N CYS A 237 -20.15 27.52 -8.39
CA CYS A 237 -21.37 27.94 -9.09
C CYS A 237 -21.50 29.47 -9.04
N PRO A 238 -21.43 30.18 -10.19
CA PRO A 238 -21.52 31.64 -10.20
C PRO A 238 -22.89 32.15 -9.74
N GLU A 239 -23.95 31.40 -10.04
CA GLU A 239 -25.34 31.73 -9.66
C GLU A 239 -25.70 31.24 -8.25
N ARG A 240 -24.79 30.53 -7.57
CA ARG A 240 -25.07 29.83 -6.30
C ARG A 240 -26.32 28.93 -6.36
N ALA A 241 -26.57 28.36 -7.54
CA ALA A 241 -27.69 27.49 -7.80
C ALA A 241 -27.50 26.06 -7.28
N ILE A 242 -26.34 25.73 -6.70
CA ILE A 242 -26.01 24.36 -6.27
C ILE A 242 -25.74 24.36 -4.78
N THR A 243 -26.41 23.47 -4.06
CA THR A 243 -26.31 23.33 -2.60
C THR A 243 -25.81 21.94 -2.23
N ILE A 244 -24.95 21.86 -1.22
CA ILE A 244 -24.57 20.60 -0.58
C ILE A 244 -25.30 20.50 0.76
N PRO A 245 -26.24 19.56 0.93
CA PRO A 245 -26.84 19.28 2.24
C PRO A 245 -25.76 19.02 3.30
N HIS A 246 -25.98 19.49 4.53
CA HIS A 246 -25.00 19.49 5.64
C HIS A 246 -23.78 20.41 5.49
N PHE A 247 -23.57 21.03 4.32
CA PHE A 247 -22.51 22.02 4.07
C PHE A 247 -23.08 23.20 3.27
N THR A 248 -24.26 23.68 3.67
CA THR A 248 -24.89 24.85 3.03
C THR A 248 -24.11 26.13 3.35
N ASP A 249 -24.23 27.14 2.47
CA ASP A 249 -23.61 28.45 2.69
C ASP A 249 -24.00 29.04 4.05
N GLU A 250 -25.28 28.92 4.43
CA GLU A 250 -25.79 29.39 5.72
C GLU A 250 -25.11 28.67 6.90
N GLN A 251 -24.94 27.35 6.82
CA GLN A 251 -24.26 26.56 7.84
C GLN A 251 -22.78 26.97 7.97
N ILE A 252 -22.07 27.13 6.85
CA ILE A 252 -20.65 27.50 6.85
C ILE A 252 -20.46 28.94 7.38
N ILE A 253 -21.30 29.88 6.95
CA ILE A 253 -21.27 31.27 7.44
C ILE A 253 -21.59 31.30 8.94
N SER A 254 -22.59 30.55 9.39
CA SER A 254 -22.95 30.46 10.81
C SER A 254 -21.80 29.90 11.66
N GLN A 255 -21.12 28.84 11.19
CA GLN A 255 -19.93 28.30 11.84
C GLN A 255 -18.80 29.32 11.93
N THR A 256 -18.58 30.09 10.86
CA THR A 256 -17.54 31.12 10.80
C THR A 256 -17.86 32.28 11.76
N ASN A 257 -19.10 32.77 11.76
CA ASN A 257 -19.53 33.85 12.64
C ASN A 257 -19.43 33.44 14.12
N ALA A 258 -19.87 32.23 14.47
CA ALA A 258 -19.76 31.71 15.82
C ALA A 258 -18.30 31.62 16.31
N PHE A 259 -17.35 31.37 15.41
CA PHE A 259 -15.93 31.43 15.73
C PHE A 259 -15.46 32.88 15.94
N LEU A 260 -15.81 33.80 15.04
CA LEU A 260 -15.40 35.21 15.12
C LEU A 260 -15.94 35.91 16.37
N GLU A 261 -17.19 35.63 16.77
CA GLU A 261 -17.79 36.17 18.00
C GLU A 261 -16.99 35.78 19.25
N ARG A 262 -16.37 34.59 19.28
CA ARG A 262 -15.52 34.15 20.39
C ARG A 262 -14.12 34.76 20.40
N VAL A 263 -13.64 35.24 19.25
CA VAL A 263 -12.31 35.85 19.12
C VAL A 263 -12.36 37.36 19.41
N ILE A 264 -13.51 37.99 19.16
CA ILE A 264 -13.73 39.42 19.35
C ILE A 264 -14.25 39.75 20.77
N ALA A 265 -14.87 38.78 21.46
CA ALA A 265 -15.27 38.87 22.86
C ALA A 265 -14.10 38.59 23.83
#